data_AF-A0A7C1NK37-F1
#
_entry.id   AF-A0A7C1NK37-F1
#
_cell.length_a   1.000
_cell.length_b   1.000
_cell.length_c   1.000
_cell.angle_alpha   90.00
_cell.angle_beta   90.00
_cell.angle_gamma   90.00
#
_symmetry.space_group_name_H-M   'P 1'
#
loop_
_entity.id
_entity.type
_entity.pdbx_description
1 polymer ?
#
loop_
_entity_poly.entity_id
_entity_poly.type
_entity_poly.pdbx_seq_one_letter_code
_entity_poly.pdbx_strand_id
1 'polypeptide(L)'
;MVALMVGLLLIAFAVFAILPFPWALHWWPEVVQFLKGGVPLMAVFIGIISFFVGVADIKDKIETKREEAEEAEETEETEETEETKATEEESS
;
A
#
# COMPACT_ATOMS: atom_id res chain seq x y z
N MET A 1 -24.45 -17.63 24.98
CA MET A 1 -25.65 -17.11 24.27
C MET A 1 -25.89 -15.62 24.55
N VAL A 2 -25.77 -15.16 25.80
CA VAL A 2 -25.96 -13.74 26.18
C VAL A 2 -25.10 -12.77 25.37
N ALA A 3 -23.81 -13.05 25.16
CA ALA A 3 -22.92 -12.16 24.38
C ALA A 3 -23.35 -11.96 22.93
N LEU A 4 -23.83 -13.02 22.26
CA LEU A 4 -24.34 -12.93 20.88
C LEU A 4 -25.65 -12.13 20.83
N MET A 5 -26.52 -12.31 21.82
CA MET A 5 -27.77 -11.54 21.94
C MET A 5 -27.48 -10.06 22.18
N VAL A 6 -26.58 -9.73 23.10
CA VAL A 6 -26.17 -8.34 23.39
C VAL A 6 -25.50 -7.71 22.17
N GLY A 7 -24.61 -8.44 21.49
CA GLY A 7 -23.98 -7.98 20.25
C GLY A 7 -25.00 -7.67 19.16
N LEU A 8 -25.96 -8.57 18.92
CA LEU A 8 -27.02 -8.35 17.94
C LEU A 8 -27.92 -7.16 18.29
N LEU A 9 -28.24 -6.99 19.57
CA LEU A 9 -29.06 -5.86 20.06
C LEU A 9 -28.33 -4.53 19.87
N LEU A 10 -27.02 -4.48 20.14
CA LEU A 10 -26.19 -3.31 19.92
C LEU A 10 -26.05 -2.97 18.43
N ILE A 11 -25.92 -3.97 17.55
CA ILE A 11 -25.89 -3.76 16.10
C ILE A 11 -27.23 -3.22 15.61
N ALA A 12 -28.35 -3.80 16.06
CA ALA A 12 -29.69 -3.32 15.70
C ALA A 12 -29.93 -1.88 16.19
N PHE A 13 -29.48 -1.56 17.40
CA PHE A 13 -29.54 -0.21 17.95
C PHE A 13 -28.66 0.77 17.16
N ALA A 14 -27.43 0.38 16.80
CA ALA A 14 -26.55 1.21 15.98
C ALA A 14 -27.18 1.52 14.61
N VAL A 15 -27.75 0.51 13.94
CA VAL A 15 -28.48 0.71 12.68
C VAL A 15 -29.69 1.62 12.87
N PHE A 16 -30.46 1.44 13.95
CA PHE A 16 -31.60 2.29 14.26
C PHE A 16 -31.21 3.75 14.55
N ALA A 17 -30.09 3.98 15.25
CA ALA A 17 -29.60 5.31 15.59
C ALA A 17 -29.07 6.09 14.37
N ILE A 18 -28.49 5.38 13.42
CA ILE A 18 -27.91 5.93 12.17
C ILE A 18 -29.00 6.24 11.13
N LEU A 19 -30.16 5.58 11.20
CA LEU A 19 -31.22 5.69 10.19
C LEU A 19 -31.87 7.10 10.21
N PRO A 20 -31.93 7.82 9.08
CA PRO A 20 -32.45 9.19 9.01
C PRO A 20 -33.97 9.21 8.93
N PHE A 21 -34.65 8.50 9.84
CA PHE A 21 -36.11 8.51 9.93
C PHE A 21 -36.60 9.59 10.92
N PRO A 22 -37.78 10.19 10.70
CA PRO A 22 -38.36 11.20 11.60
C PRO A 22 -38.66 10.70 13.02
N TRP A 23 -38.83 9.38 13.20
CA TRP A 23 -39.06 8.71 14.48
C TRP A 23 -37.79 8.09 15.07
N ALA A 24 -36.65 8.22 14.39
CA ALA A 24 -35.35 7.74 14.84
C ALA A 24 -34.54 8.87 15.47
N LEU A 25 -33.50 8.52 16.22
CA LEU A 25 -32.64 9.44 16.97
C LEU A 25 -31.88 10.45 16.08
N HIS A 26 -31.87 10.25 14.76
CA HIS A 26 -31.24 11.11 13.76
C HIS A 26 -29.76 11.40 14.10
N TRP A 27 -29.02 10.43 14.64
CA TRP A 27 -27.60 10.60 15.03
C TRP A 27 -26.63 10.61 13.84
N TRP A 28 -27.16 10.54 12.62
CA TRP A 28 -26.37 10.61 11.39
C TRP A 28 -25.45 11.84 11.33
N PRO A 29 -25.91 13.07 11.61
CA PRO A 29 -25.05 14.27 11.59
C PRO A 29 -23.93 14.22 12.63
N GLU A 30 -24.20 13.73 13.84
CA GLU A 30 -23.23 13.62 14.93
C GLU A 30 -22.15 12.58 14.62
N VAL A 31 -22.55 11.44 14.03
CA VAL A 31 -21.61 10.40 13.56
C VAL A 31 -20.74 10.95 12.45
N VAL A 32 -21.31 11.67 11.48
CA VAL A 32 -20.56 12.30 10.39
C VAL A 32 -19.62 13.37 10.94
N GLN A 33 -20.03 14.15 11.95
CA GLN A 33 -19.19 15.16 12.60
C GLN A 33 -18.01 14.53 13.35
N PHE A 34 -18.25 13.43 14.08
CA PHE A 34 -17.22 12.66 14.75
C PHE A 34 -16.23 12.06 13.73
N LEU A 35 -16.74 11.45 12.66
CA LEU A 35 -15.92 10.89 11.59
C LEU A 35 -15.12 11.97 10.87
N LYS A 36 -15.71 13.15 10.62
CA LYS A 36 -15.02 14.30 10.04
C LYS A 36 -13.90 14.84 10.95
N GLY A 37 -14.00 14.65 12.27
CA GLY A 37 -12.91 14.96 13.21
C GLY A 37 -11.84 13.86 13.28
N GLY A 38 -12.24 12.59 13.30
CA GLY A 38 -11.33 11.44 13.45
C GLY A 38 -10.59 11.06 12.17
N VAL A 39 -11.23 11.16 11.00
CA VAL A 39 -10.64 10.78 9.71
C VAL A 39 -9.41 11.61 9.37
N PRO A 40 -9.41 12.95 9.47
CA PRO A 40 -8.21 13.74 9.20
C PRO A 40 -7.04 13.39 10.13
N LEU A 41 -7.32 13.10 11.40
CA LEU A 41 -6.29 12.71 12.36
C LEU A 41 -5.65 11.37 11.95
N MET A 42 -6.47 10.35 11.69
CA MET A 42 -6.00 9.05 11.21
C MET A 42 -5.30 9.16 9.85
N ALA A 43 -5.80 10.01 8.95
CA ALA A 43 -5.21 10.23 7.64
C ALA A 43 -3.81 10.87 7.73
N VAL A 44 -3.57 11.77 8.69
CA VAL A 44 -2.22 12.31 8.93
C VAL A 44 -1.29 11.22 9.45
N PHE A 45 -1.72 10.42 10.43
CA PHE A 45 -0.88 9.32 10.95
C PHE A 45 -0.54 8.29 9.87
N ILE A 46 -1.55 7.82 9.13
CA ILE A 46 -1.38 6.85 8.05
C ILE A 46 -0.57 7.46 6.91
N GLY A 47 -0.82 8.73 6.57
CA GLY A 47 -0.13 9.43 5.50
C GLY A 47 1.37 9.60 5.77
N ILE A 48 1.75 9.96 7.00
CA ILE A 48 3.15 10.07 7.39
C ILE A 48 3.83 8.70 7.28
N ILE A 49 3.23 7.64 7.85
CA ILE A 49 3.79 6.28 7.78
C ILE A 49 3.94 5.82 6.32
N SER A 50 2.89 6.00 5.52
CA SER A 50 2.89 5.61 4.11
C SER A 50 3.90 6.38 3.27
N PHE A 51 4.17 7.65 3.60
CA PHE A 51 5.19 8.44 2.91
C PHE A 51 6.59 7.86 3.16
N PHE A 52 6.93 7.54 4.41
CA PHE A 52 8.23 6.94 4.72
C PHE A 52 8.42 5.56 4.09
N VAL A 53 7.38 4.71 4.13
CA VAL A 53 7.41 3.39 3.48
C VAL A 53 7.53 3.53 1.97
N GLY A 54 6.75 4.43 1.35
CA GLY A 54 6.79 4.66 -0.10
C GLY A 54 8.14 5.19 -0.58
N VAL A 55 8.78 6.10 0.16
CA VAL A 55 10.11 6.61 -0.20
C VAL A 55 11.18 5.51 -0.08
N ALA A 56 11.10 4.66 0.93
CA ALA A 56 12.02 3.53 1.08
C ALA A 56 11.83 2.49 -0.04
N ASP A 57 10.58 2.11 -0.34
CA ASP A 57 10.21 1.17 -1.41
C ASP A 57 10.66 1.67 -2.79
N ILE A 58 10.46 2.96 -3.09
CA ILE A 58 10.89 3.54 -4.38
C ILE A 58 12.41 3.53 -4.52
N LYS A 59 13.16 3.83 -3.46
CA LYS A 59 14.63 3.84 -3.51
C LYS A 59 15.18 2.43 -3.70
N ASP A 60 14.66 1.47 -2.95
CA ASP A 60 15.00 0.04 -3.09
C ASP A 60 14.74 -0.44 -4.52
N LYS A 61 13.56 -0.14 -5.06
CA LYS A 61 13.15 -0.56 -6.41
C LYS A 61 13.96 0.08 -7.54
N ILE A 62 14.49 1.29 -7.35
CA ILE A 62 15.39 1.93 -8.31
C ILE A 62 16.79 1.31 -8.22
N GLU A 63 17.25 0.98 -7.03
CA GLU A 63 18.56 0.37 -6.78
C GLU A 63 18.62 -1.05 -7.35
N THR A 64 17.61 -1.88 -7.10
CA THR A 64 17.49 -3.22 -7.72
C THR A 64 17.46 -3.16 -9.24
N LYS A 65 16.70 -2.21 -9.81
CA LYS A 65 16.65 -2.03 -11.27
C LYS A 65 17.99 -1.60 -11.87
N ARG A 66 18.84 -0.94 -11.08
CA ARG A 66 20.16 -0.48 -11.53
C ARG A 66 21.16 -1.64 -11.46
N GLU A 67 21.12 -2.42 -10.38
CA GLU A 67 21.94 -3.62 -10.22
C GLU A 67 21.62 -4.66 -11.31
N GLU A 68 20.33 -4.91 -11.59
CA GLU A 68 19.91 -5.82 -12.69
C GLU A 68 20.35 -5.33 -14.08
N ALA A 69 20.50 -4.01 -14.27
CA ALA A 69 20.97 -3.44 -15.53
C ALA A 69 22.49 -3.50 -15.69
N GLU A 70 23.24 -3.24 -14.61
CA GLU A 70 24.70 -3.36 -14.60
C GLU A 70 25.13 -4.83 -14.79
N GLU A 71 24.44 -5.78 -14.18
CA GLU A 71 24.74 -7.22 -14.33
C GLU A 71 24.42 -7.75 -15.75
N ALA A 72 23.43 -7.15 -16.42
CA ALA A 72 23.11 -7.46 -17.82
C ALA A 72 24.15 -6.90 -18.80
N GLU A 73 24.60 -5.64 -18.63
CA GLU A 73 25.64 -5.05 -19.46
C GLU A 73 26.99 -5.78 -19.29
N GLU A 74 27.36 -6.16 -18.06
CA GLU A 74 28.63 -6.85 -17.80
C GLU A 74 28.65 -8.27 -18.39
N THR A 75 27.48 -8.93 -18.45
CA THR A 75 27.33 -10.25 -19.09
C THR A 75 27.43 -10.14 -20.61
N GLU A 76 26.80 -9.13 -21.24
CA GLU A 76 26.88 -8.93 -22.69
C GLU A 76 28.29 -8.52 -23.15
N GLU A 77 28.99 -7.65 -22.39
CA GLU A 77 30.35 -7.23 -22.72
C GLU A 77 31.38 -8.38 -22.60
N THR A 78 31.14 -9.33 -21.68
CA THR A 78 31.97 -10.52 -21.50
C THR A 78 31.76 -11.54 -22.63
N GLU A 79 30.51 -11.77 -23.07
CA GLU A 79 30.22 -12.67 -24.20
C GLU A 79 30.74 -12.10 -25.53
N GLU A 80 30.62 -10.78 -25.76
CA GLU A 80 31.10 -10.14 -26.99
C GLU A 80 32.65 -10.17 -27.08
N THR A 81 33.33 -10.06 -25.93
CA THR A 81 34.80 -10.16 -25.85
C THR A 81 35.29 -11.61 -26.06
N GLU A 82 34.57 -12.62 -25.57
CA GLU A 82 34.91 -14.02 -25.83
C GLU A 82 34.66 -14.44 -27.29
N GLU A 83 33.55 -14.01 -27.91
CA GLU A 83 33.30 -14.27 -29.34
C GLU A 83 34.34 -13.61 -30.25
N THR A 84 34.72 -12.37 -29.95
CA THR A 84 35.73 -11.66 -30.75
C THR A 84 37.09 -12.34 -30.65
N LYS A 85 37.48 -12.81 -29.46
CA LYS A 85 38.74 -13.53 -29.23
C LYS A 85 38.74 -14.92 -29.85
N ALA A 86 37.62 -15.65 -29.80
CA ALA A 86 37.48 -16.96 -30.43
C ALA A 86 37.56 -16.88 -31.95
N THR A 87 37.01 -15.82 -32.55
CA THR A 87 37.05 -15.58 -34.00
C THR A 87 38.46 -15.19 -34.48
N GLU A 88 39.23 -14.49 -33.65
CA GLU A 88 40.60 -14.07 -33.97
C GLU A 88 41.62 -15.23 -33.86
N GLU A 89 41.42 -16.18 -32.94
CA GLU A 89 42.25 -17.40 -32.85
C GLU A 89 41.95 -18.44 -33.94
N GLU A 90 40.72 -18.51 -34.47
CA GLU A 90 40.38 -19.44 -35.56
C GLU A 90 40.90 -18.97 -36.95
N SER A 91 41.28 -17.70 -37.07
CA SER A 91 41.76 -17.08 -38.33
C SER A 91 43.29 -16.97 -38.45
N SER A 92 44.07 -17.40 -37.45
CA SER A 92 45.55 -17.46 -37.48
C SER A 92 46.07 -18.89 -37.64
#